data_AF-A0A1H4Y382-F1
#
_entry.id   AF-A0A1H4Y382-F1
#
_cell.length_a   1.000
_cell.length_b   1.000
_cell.length_c   1.000
_cell.angle_alpha   90.00
_cell.angle_beta   90.00
_cell.angle_gamma   90.00
#
_symmetry.space_group_name_H-M   'P 1'
#
loop_
_entity.id
_entity.type
_entity.pdbx_description
1 polymer ?
#
loop_
_entity_poly.entity_id
_entity_poly.type
_entity_poly.pdbx_seq_one_letter_code
_entity_poly.pdbx_strand_id
1 'polypeptide(L)'
;MHTHRRLALATATAAALTGGLLTFASAPATAADSTRVAKADFNGDGIGDLATSAATAYVNGHKDAGQVVVLYGSKTGVSAAKRTVISQNTSGVPGTAEAGDMFGNDLAYADFNHDGYDDLAVSSPDEKVGTDTDGGAVAILWGSKSGLTGKASDVPDPAPGSHDYWGKSLAAGDFDGDGKADLVVSSSSSTLYLYRGGFTTAGKPGSRTTVKAPVQSGSGGSPYGPINLTAGDVNGDHRTDLVVDGFETKTGNGWNTNYWLPGTAGGLNASAAKTLKPGIITAIGDINGDGYGDIVSGADWDATGSDGKVIPDAADGGKVSVTYGSAAGPAGTTAITQNTGNVPGSSEKGDAFGWELDLGDINGDGYQDLVVTTPQEDLSGVSNTGMVTVLYGSKSGVNTSSGAQSFAQSTPGVPGDDEKNDLFGTDVKLDDVTGDGKADLLIGSYENGGDGAVTYLPSTGTKITATGSRAVSASAAGVSTSGIPQFGSVFAD
;
A
#
# COMPACT_ATOMS: atom_id res chain seq x y z
N MET A 1 -38.98 82.01 -1.24
CA MET A 1 -40.00 81.88 -0.18
C MET A 1 -39.62 80.69 0.69
N HIS A 2 -39.41 80.95 2.00
CA HIS A 2 -39.68 80.12 3.19
C HIS A 2 -39.51 78.57 3.07
N THR A 3 -38.88 77.81 3.96
CA THR A 3 -38.46 77.97 5.37
C THR A 3 -37.70 76.70 5.77
N HIS A 4 -36.75 76.80 6.69
CA HIS A 4 -36.14 75.65 7.39
C HIS A 4 -37.14 74.85 8.23
N ARG A 5 -36.96 73.52 8.36
CA ARG A 5 -37.11 72.74 9.60
C ARG A 5 -36.20 71.49 9.60
N ARG A 6 -35.59 71.22 10.74
CA ARG A 6 -34.57 70.19 11.05
C ARG A 6 -35.20 68.92 11.65
N LEU A 7 -34.41 67.83 11.65
CA LEU A 7 -34.46 66.59 12.49
C LEU A 7 -35.64 65.63 12.16
N ALA A 8 -35.51 64.30 12.14
CA ALA A 8 -34.68 63.41 12.95
C ALA A 8 -34.40 62.04 12.28
N LEU A 9 -33.44 61.35 12.89
CA LEU A 9 -32.83 60.04 12.64
C LEU A 9 -33.79 58.85 12.74
N ALA A 10 -33.71 57.89 11.80
CA ALA A 10 -33.84 56.44 12.01
C ALA A 10 -33.74 55.70 10.66
N THR A 11 -32.53 55.44 10.17
CA THR A 11 -32.33 54.54 9.02
C THR A 11 -32.11 53.12 9.55
N ALA A 12 -33.15 52.30 9.51
CA ALA A 12 -33.03 50.86 9.58
C ALA A 12 -32.69 50.35 8.17
N THR A 13 -31.41 50.26 7.83
CA THR A 13 -30.97 49.55 6.62
C THR A 13 -30.97 48.05 6.91
N ALA A 14 -32.04 47.40 6.48
CA ALA A 14 -31.99 45.99 6.13
C ALA A 14 -31.08 45.85 4.90
N ALA A 15 -29.84 45.42 5.10
CA ALA A 15 -29.01 44.95 4.02
C ALA A 15 -29.48 43.55 3.65
N ALA A 16 -30.19 43.45 2.53
CA ALA A 16 -30.38 42.22 1.80
C ALA A 16 -28.99 41.67 1.45
N LEU A 17 -28.55 40.63 2.16
CA LEU A 17 -27.44 39.80 1.74
C LEU A 17 -27.99 38.88 0.64
N THR A 18 -28.11 39.42 -0.57
CA THR A 18 -28.34 38.60 -1.77
C THR A 18 -27.15 37.66 -1.89
N GLY A 19 -27.44 36.38 -1.68
CA GLY A 19 -26.49 35.30 -1.66
C GLY A 19 -25.61 35.30 -2.90
N GLY A 20 -24.34 35.65 -2.69
CA GLY A 20 -23.27 34.95 -3.38
C GLY A 20 -23.22 33.54 -2.79
N LEU A 21 -24.09 32.67 -3.32
CA LEU A 21 -23.93 31.23 -3.17
C LEU A 21 -22.61 30.92 -3.89
N LEU A 22 -21.50 30.93 -3.15
CA LEU A 22 -20.29 30.22 -3.54
C LEU A 22 -20.72 28.75 -3.61
N THR A 23 -21.14 28.33 -4.79
CA THR A 23 -21.10 26.93 -5.16
C THR A 23 -19.62 26.58 -5.13
N PHE A 24 -19.14 26.14 -3.97
CA PHE A 24 -18.07 25.17 -3.97
C PHE A 24 -18.65 23.98 -4.73
N ALA A 25 -18.38 23.93 -6.03
CA ALA A 25 -18.39 22.65 -6.71
C ALA A 25 -17.37 21.83 -5.91
N SER A 26 -17.86 20.88 -5.12
CA SER A 26 -17.05 19.74 -4.72
C SER A 26 -16.37 19.27 -6.00
N ALA A 27 -15.05 19.37 -6.07
CA ALA A 27 -14.33 18.66 -7.12
C ALA A 27 -14.83 17.21 -7.05
N PRO A 28 -15.23 16.59 -8.18
CA PRO A 28 -15.47 15.16 -8.16
C PRO A 28 -14.21 14.51 -7.56
N ALA A 29 -14.39 13.55 -6.66
CA ALA A 29 -13.28 12.71 -6.22
C ALA A 29 -12.60 12.18 -7.48
N THR A 30 -11.32 12.51 -7.64
CA THR A 30 -10.52 11.96 -8.73
C THR A 30 -10.19 10.54 -8.29
N ALA A 31 -10.76 9.52 -8.93
CA ALA A 31 -10.13 8.21 -8.93
C ALA A 31 -8.66 8.45 -9.29
N ALA A 32 -7.73 8.02 -8.44
CA ALA A 32 -6.32 8.41 -8.47
C ALA A 32 -5.81 8.54 -9.92
N ASP A 33 -5.22 9.70 -10.26
CA ASP A 33 -4.48 9.84 -11.52
C ASP A 33 -3.45 8.70 -11.53
N SER A 34 -3.70 7.71 -12.38
CA SER A 34 -3.19 6.35 -12.22
C SER A 34 -1.69 6.23 -12.51
N THR A 35 -1.04 7.38 -12.78
CA THR A 35 0.40 7.59 -12.95
C THR A 35 1.08 8.12 -11.67
N ARG A 36 0.31 8.59 -10.68
CA ARG A 36 0.76 9.00 -9.35
C ARG A 36 0.29 7.98 -8.30
N VAL A 37 1.14 7.73 -7.32
CA VAL A 37 0.78 6.87 -6.18
C VAL A 37 -0.39 7.52 -5.41
N ALA A 38 -1.41 6.72 -5.15
CA ALA A 38 -2.58 7.15 -4.40
C ALA A 38 -2.17 7.57 -2.97
N LYS A 39 -3.00 8.37 -2.33
CA LYS A 39 -2.81 8.80 -0.94
C LYS A 39 -4.07 8.49 -0.18
N ALA A 40 -3.98 7.81 0.95
CA ALA A 40 -5.15 7.52 1.75
C ALA A 40 -5.57 8.77 2.55
N ASP A 41 -6.83 9.17 2.48
CA ASP A 41 -7.42 10.21 3.32
C ASP A 41 -8.76 9.72 3.89
N PHE A 42 -8.68 8.83 4.88
CA PHE A 42 -9.85 8.21 5.51
C PHE A 42 -10.72 9.24 6.24
N ASN A 43 -10.16 10.41 6.56
CA ASN A 43 -10.79 11.45 7.36
C ASN A 43 -11.20 12.72 6.60
N GLY A 44 -10.82 12.82 5.32
CA GLY A 44 -11.15 13.88 4.38
C GLY A 44 -10.57 15.24 4.77
N ASP A 45 -9.41 15.27 5.44
CA ASP A 45 -8.76 16.53 5.85
C ASP A 45 -7.68 17.03 4.87
N GLY A 46 -7.47 16.29 3.77
CA GLY A 46 -6.54 16.63 2.70
C GLY A 46 -5.08 16.39 3.06
N ILE A 47 -4.82 15.60 4.11
CA ILE A 47 -3.49 15.16 4.54
C ILE A 47 -3.47 13.63 4.50
N GLY A 48 -2.40 13.04 3.97
CA GLY A 48 -2.27 11.58 3.89
C GLY A 48 -2.31 10.93 5.28
N ASP A 49 -3.05 9.83 5.37
CA ASP A 49 -3.18 8.97 6.54
C ASP A 49 -2.45 7.65 6.30
N LEU A 50 -1.88 7.05 7.34
CA LEU A 50 -1.26 5.72 7.24
C LEU A 50 -2.16 4.66 7.86
N ALA A 51 -2.60 3.67 7.08
CA ALA A 51 -3.14 2.42 7.60
C ALA A 51 -2.07 1.34 7.61
N THR A 52 -1.94 0.61 8.71
CA THR A 52 -0.95 -0.44 8.88
C THR A 52 -1.46 -1.59 9.73
N SER A 53 -0.93 -2.79 9.49
CA SER A 53 -1.30 -4.00 10.21
C SER A 53 -0.48 -4.22 11.48
N ALA A 54 -1.10 -5.01 12.36
CA ALA A 54 -0.47 -5.85 13.36
C ALA A 54 -1.17 -7.21 13.27
N ALA A 55 -1.03 -7.87 12.12
CA ALA A 55 -1.87 -9.01 11.72
C ALA A 55 -1.74 -10.21 12.67
N THR A 56 -0.61 -10.34 13.38
CA THR A 56 -0.37 -11.41 14.35
C THR A 56 -0.68 -11.00 15.80
N ALA A 57 -1.24 -9.80 16.01
CA ALA A 57 -1.56 -9.29 17.34
C ALA A 57 -2.63 -10.14 18.05
N TYR A 58 -2.53 -10.18 19.38
CA TYR A 58 -3.56 -10.78 20.21
C TYR A 58 -4.78 -9.88 20.32
N VAL A 59 -5.99 -10.45 20.16
CA VAL A 59 -7.25 -9.75 20.41
C VAL A 59 -8.07 -10.55 21.42
N ASN A 60 -8.38 -9.96 22.58
CA ASN A 60 -9.14 -10.61 23.66
C ASN A 60 -8.63 -12.02 24.06
N GLY A 61 -7.32 -12.27 23.95
CA GLY A 61 -6.68 -13.55 24.30
C GLY A 61 -6.57 -14.54 23.15
N HIS A 62 -7.09 -14.22 21.96
CA HIS A 62 -6.90 -15.00 20.75
C HIS A 62 -5.58 -14.61 20.09
N LYS A 63 -4.68 -15.59 19.94
CA LYS A 63 -3.37 -15.45 19.31
C LYS A 63 -3.53 -15.28 17.80
N ASP A 64 -2.72 -14.43 17.18
CA ASP A 64 -2.71 -14.20 15.73
C ASP A 64 -4.10 -13.82 15.16
N ALA A 65 -4.88 -13.07 15.95
CA ALA A 65 -6.22 -12.65 15.56
C ALA A 65 -6.20 -11.37 14.70
N GLY A 66 -5.21 -10.52 14.92
CA GLY A 66 -4.91 -9.38 14.06
C GLY A 66 -5.64 -8.07 14.42
N GLN A 67 -4.95 -6.97 14.13
CA GLN A 67 -5.46 -5.61 14.26
C GLN A 67 -4.96 -4.76 13.10
N VAL A 68 -5.72 -3.71 12.77
CA VAL A 68 -5.28 -2.62 11.89
C VAL A 68 -5.23 -1.33 12.69
N VAL A 69 -4.19 -0.54 12.48
CA VAL A 69 -4.03 0.80 13.07
C VAL A 69 -4.03 1.82 11.96
N VAL A 70 -4.80 2.90 12.14
CA VAL A 70 -4.72 4.09 11.30
C VAL A 70 -4.04 5.19 12.09
N LEU A 71 -2.91 5.70 11.61
CA LEU A 71 -2.25 6.90 12.10
C LEU A 71 -2.64 8.06 11.20
N TYR A 72 -3.41 9.01 11.74
CA TYR A 72 -3.90 10.13 10.93
C TYR A 72 -2.80 11.17 10.73
N GLY A 73 -2.70 11.66 9.50
CA GLY A 73 -1.77 12.69 9.10
C GLY A 73 -1.97 14.01 9.85
N SER A 74 -0.92 14.84 9.84
CA SER A 74 -0.99 16.20 10.37
C SER A 74 0.09 17.06 9.73
N LYS A 75 0.04 18.37 9.89
CA LYS A 75 1.10 19.29 9.40
C LYS A 75 2.52 18.99 9.90
N THR A 76 2.68 18.06 10.84
CA THR A 76 3.98 17.61 11.36
C THR A 76 4.28 16.15 11.03
N GLY A 77 3.43 15.47 10.25
CA GLY A 77 3.45 14.05 9.90
C GLY A 77 2.57 13.19 10.80
N VAL A 78 2.77 11.87 10.76
CA VAL A 78 2.02 10.89 11.57
C VAL A 78 2.57 10.72 12.99
N SER A 79 1.72 10.41 13.96
CA SER A 79 2.13 10.04 15.32
C SER A 79 1.06 9.18 15.99
N ALA A 80 1.37 8.61 17.15
CA ALA A 80 0.40 7.87 17.95
C ALA A 80 -0.76 8.72 18.51
N ALA A 81 -0.70 10.06 18.42
CA ALA A 81 -1.63 10.95 19.13
C ALA A 81 -3.05 10.96 18.52
N LYS A 82 -3.16 10.94 17.19
CA LYS A 82 -4.43 10.86 16.44
C LYS A 82 -4.41 9.53 15.71
N ARG A 83 -5.11 8.52 16.24
CA ARG A 83 -5.14 7.17 15.66
C ARG A 83 -6.45 6.43 15.94
N THR A 84 -6.73 5.41 15.13
CA THR A 84 -7.73 4.37 15.43
C THR A 84 -7.05 3.01 15.45
N VAL A 85 -7.53 2.09 16.31
CA VAL A 85 -7.16 0.67 16.30
C VAL A 85 -8.43 -0.15 16.10
N ILE A 86 -8.42 -1.07 15.12
CA ILE A 86 -9.57 -1.84 14.67
C ILE A 86 -9.20 -3.33 14.65
N SER A 87 -10.16 -4.17 15.00
CA SER A 87 -10.11 -5.64 14.83
C SER A 87 -11.51 -6.15 14.57
N GLN A 88 -11.67 -7.45 14.28
CA GLN A 88 -12.99 -8.08 14.15
C GLN A 88 -13.88 -7.94 15.40
N ASN A 89 -13.30 -7.67 16.58
CA ASN A 89 -14.07 -7.39 17.80
C ASN A 89 -14.51 -5.92 17.94
N THR A 90 -14.12 -5.04 17.02
CA THR A 90 -14.55 -3.63 17.01
C THR A 90 -16.00 -3.53 16.59
N SER A 91 -16.78 -2.72 17.29
CA SER A 91 -18.22 -2.59 17.01
C SER A 91 -18.48 -2.12 15.57
N GLY A 92 -19.25 -2.90 14.82
CA GLY A 92 -19.59 -2.62 13.43
C GLY A 92 -18.76 -3.40 12.41
N VAL A 93 -17.64 -4.01 12.83
CA VAL A 93 -16.82 -4.89 11.98
C VAL A 93 -17.49 -6.28 11.92
N PRO A 94 -17.64 -6.89 10.74
CA PRO A 94 -18.13 -8.25 10.60
C PRO A 94 -17.25 -9.29 11.30
N GLY A 95 -17.87 -10.37 11.77
CA GLY A 95 -17.17 -11.49 12.40
C GLY A 95 -16.87 -11.26 13.88
N THR A 96 -16.03 -12.13 14.44
CA THR A 96 -15.49 -12.05 15.80
C THR A 96 -14.08 -12.57 15.75
N ALA A 97 -13.16 -11.94 16.49
CA ALA A 97 -11.76 -12.38 16.48
C ALA A 97 -11.61 -13.79 17.08
N GLU A 98 -11.07 -14.71 16.30
CA GLU A 98 -10.65 -16.05 16.63
C GLU A 98 -9.12 -16.17 16.53
N ALA A 99 -8.58 -17.33 16.89
CA ALA A 99 -7.14 -17.52 16.87
C ALA A 99 -6.68 -17.93 15.47
N GLY A 100 -5.82 -17.12 14.85
CA GLY A 100 -5.27 -17.39 13.53
C GLY A 100 -5.92 -16.60 12.39
N ASP A 101 -6.98 -15.80 12.62
CA ASP A 101 -7.69 -15.10 11.54
C ASP A 101 -6.80 -14.12 10.76
N MET A 102 -5.77 -13.57 11.41
CA MET A 102 -4.85 -12.59 10.85
C MET A 102 -5.54 -11.35 10.26
N PHE A 103 -6.52 -10.76 10.95
CA PHE A 103 -7.16 -9.52 10.49
C PHE A 103 -6.13 -8.41 10.22
N GLY A 104 -6.10 -7.92 8.99
CA GLY A 104 -5.07 -7.00 8.50
C GLY A 104 -3.91 -7.69 7.78
N ASN A 105 -4.08 -8.93 7.32
CA ASN A 105 -3.04 -9.63 6.56
C ASN A 105 -2.66 -8.89 5.27
N ASP A 106 -3.66 -8.35 4.58
CA ASP A 106 -3.49 -7.46 3.44
C ASP A 106 -4.51 -6.32 3.47
N LEU A 107 -4.14 -5.19 2.88
CA LEU A 107 -4.83 -3.90 2.99
C LEU A 107 -4.85 -3.17 1.63
N ALA A 108 -6.05 -2.79 1.16
CA ALA A 108 -6.19 -1.94 -0.01
C ALA A 108 -7.17 -0.80 0.27
N TYR A 109 -6.90 0.40 -0.22
CA TYR A 109 -7.79 1.55 0.03
C TYR A 109 -8.25 2.25 -1.25
N ALA A 110 -9.46 2.81 -1.18
CA ALA A 110 -10.05 3.72 -2.15
C ALA A 110 -11.40 4.23 -1.62
N ASP A 111 -11.95 5.29 -2.19
CA ASP A 111 -13.35 5.68 -1.95
C ASP A 111 -14.35 4.71 -2.64
N PHE A 112 -14.53 3.52 -2.03
CA PHE A 112 -15.37 2.44 -2.57
C PHE A 112 -16.84 2.82 -2.66
N ASN A 113 -17.30 3.76 -1.83
CA ASN A 113 -18.70 4.17 -1.79
C ASN A 113 -18.98 5.55 -2.45
N HIS A 114 -17.93 6.22 -2.91
CA HIS A 114 -17.94 7.50 -3.60
C HIS A 114 -18.57 8.63 -2.74
N ASP A 115 -18.23 8.68 -1.45
CA ASP A 115 -18.66 9.74 -0.52
C ASP A 115 -17.59 10.80 -0.21
N GLY A 116 -16.42 10.69 -0.81
CA GLY A 116 -15.30 11.62 -0.68
C GLY A 116 -14.39 11.34 0.51
N TYR A 117 -14.49 10.16 1.12
CA TYR A 117 -13.56 9.64 2.11
C TYR A 117 -12.99 8.33 1.58
N ASP A 118 -11.67 8.13 1.70
CA ASP A 118 -11.14 6.80 1.39
C ASP A 118 -11.67 5.78 2.40
N ASP A 119 -11.94 4.59 1.91
CA ASP A 119 -12.36 3.41 2.65
C ASP A 119 -11.20 2.39 2.66
N LEU A 120 -11.21 1.44 3.61
CA LEU A 120 -10.16 0.43 3.73
C LEU A 120 -10.73 -0.98 3.60
N ALA A 121 -10.33 -1.72 2.57
CA ALA A 121 -10.52 -3.16 2.48
C ALA A 121 -9.46 -3.87 3.33
N VAL A 122 -9.90 -4.79 4.19
CA VAL A 122 -9.05 -5.52 5.14
C VAL A 122 -9.34 -7.01 5.01
N SER A 123 -8.30 -7.82 4.86
CA SER A 123 -8.44 -9.27 4.80
C SER A 123 -8.14 -9.98 6.13
N SER A 124 -8.78 -11.13 6.30
CA SER A 124 -8.49 -12.19 7.29
C SER A 124 -8.46 -13.52 6.52
N PRO A 125 -7.41 -13.82 5.74
CA PRO A 125 -7.43 -14.96 4.82
C PRO A 125 -7.47 -16.32 5.54
N ASP A 126 -7.00 -16.39 6.78
CA ASP A 126 -7.02 -17.60 7.60
C ASP A 126 -8.30 -17.71 8.46
N GLU A 127 -9.30 -16.84 8.24
CA GLU A 127 -10.59 -16.90 8.94
C GLU A 127 -11.30 -18.23 8.67
N LYS A 128 -11.80 -18.84 9.75
CA LYS A 128 -12.66 -20.00 9.66
C LYS A 128 -14.12 -19.61 9.37
N VAL A 129 -14.60 -19.95 8.17
CA VAL A 129 -15.99 -19.69 7.77
C VAL A 129 -16.84 -20.96 7.91
N GLY A 130 -17.56 -21.06 9.03
CA GLY A 130 -18.45 -22.20 9.31
C GLY A 130 -17.67 -23.50 9.55
N THR A 131 -17.63 -24.39 8.55
CA THR A 131 -16.84 -25.64 8.60
C THR A 131 -15.56 -25.58 7.78
N ASP A 132 -15.34 -24.49 7.05
CA ASP A 132 -14.16 -24.27 6.24
C ASP A 132 -13.08 -23.58 7.09
N THR A 133 -11.95 -24.26 7.33
CA THR A 133 -10.93 -23.77 8.28
C THR A 133 -10.19 -22.57 7.76
N ASP A 134 -9.95 -22.52 6.45
CA ASP A 134 -9.17 -21.48 5.78
C ASP A 134 -10.08 -20.77 4.75
N GLY A 135 -11.36 -20.55 5.08
CA GLY A 135 -12.34 -19.97 4.16
C GLY A 135 -12.01 -18.53 3.79
N GLY A 136 -11.45 -17.78 4.74
CA GLY A 136 -11.05 -16.39 4.60
C GLY A 136 -12.21 -15.40 4.65
N ALA A 137 -11.89 -14.14 4.96
CA ALA A 137 -12.85 -13.04 5.01
C ALA A 137 -12.24 -11.73 4.52
N VAL A 138 -13.10 -10.84 4.02
CA VAL A 138 -12.73 -9.48 3.62
C VAL A 138 -13.81 -8.51 4.11
N ALA A 139 -13.40 -7.45 4.79
CA ALA A 139 -14.29 -6.37 5.21
C ALA A 139 -13.87 -5.03 4.61
N ILE A 140 -14.82 -4.20 4.22
CA ILE A 140 -14.59 -2.79 3.88
C ILE A 140 -14.96 -1.94 5.09
N LEU A 141 -13.97 -1.25 5.66
CA LEU A 141 -14.13 -0.25 6.71
C LEU A 141 -14.43 1.11 6.06
N TRP A 142 -15.57 1.71 6.40
CA TRP A 142 -16.03 2.94 5.78
C TRP A 142 -15.33 4.17 6.39
N GLY A 143 -14.71 4.96 5.53
CA GLY A 143 -14.22 6.31 5.78
C GLY A 143 -15.32 7.25 6.25
N SER A 144 -14.91 8.32 6.92
CA SER A 144 -15.82 9.38 7.32
C SER A 144 -15.04 10.59 7.78
N LYS A 145 -15.70 11.72 8.03
CA LYS A 145 -15.07 12.87 8.71
C LYS A 145 -14.40 12.53 10.06
N SER A 146 -14.79 11.43 10.70
CA SER A 146 -14.17 10.96 11.96
C SER A 146 -13.07 9.92 11.73
N GLY A 147 -12.69 9.69 10.47
CA GLY A 147 -11.84 8.58 10.03
C GLY A 147 -12.58 7.25 10.05
N LEU A 148 -11.80 6.16 10.09
CA LEU A 148 -12.31 4.81 10.29
C LEU A 148 -12.76 4.64 11.75
N THR A 149 -14.02 4.23 11.95
CA THR A 149 -14.65 4.09 13.27
C THR A 149 -15.07 2.66 13.61
N GLY A 150 -14.83 1.71 12.69
CA GLY A 150 -15.32 0.33 12.77
C GLY A 150 -16.66 0.10 12.06
N LYS A 151 -17.32 1.12 11.51
CA LYS A 151 -18.45 0.93 10.60
C LYS A 151 -17.95 0.23 9.34
N ALA A 152 -18.46 -0.96 9.05
CA ALA A 152 -17.93 -1.77 7.97
C ALA A 152 -19.01 -2.58 7.25
N SER A 153 -18.62 -3.25 6.16
CA SER A 153 -19.43 -4.25 5.48
C SER A 153 -18.57 -5.41 5.02
N ASP A 154 -19.18 -6.59 5.03
CA ASP A 154 -18.54 -7.81 4.55
C ASP A 154 -18.50 -7.84 3.01
N VAL A 155 -17.45 -8.44 2.45
CA VAL A 155 -17.32 -8.79 1.03
C VAL A 155 -17.33 -10.33 0.95
N PRO A 156 -18.53 -10.95 0.83
CA PRO A 156 -18.65 -12.38 1.01
C PRO A 156 -17.93 -13.18 -0.07
N ASP A 157 -17.36 -14.32 0.31
CA ASP A 157 -16.82 -15.29 -0.65
C ASP A 157 -17.94 -15.74 -1.62
N PRO A 158 -17.76 -15.48 -2.94
CA PRO A 158 -18.73 -15.84 -3.97
C PRO A 158 -18.79 -17.32 -4.31
N ALA A 159 -17.78 -18.11 -3.93
CA ALA A 159 -17.68 -19.54 -4.18
C ALA A 159 -17.07 -20.31 -2.98
N PRO A 160 -17.74 -20.30 -1.81
CA PRO A 160 -17.24 -20.96 -0.59
C PRO A 160 -16.91 -22.44 -0.80
N GLY A 161 -15.76 -22.87 -0.29
CA GLY A 161 -15.26 -24.25 -0.40
C GLY A 161 -14.77 -24.66 -1.79
N SER A 162 -14.73 -23.74 -2.77
CA SER A 162 -14.11 -23.98 -4.08
C SER A 162 -12.62 -23.61 -4.11
N HIS A 163 -12.20 -22.81 -3.13
CA HIS A 163 -10.86 -22.32 -2.86
C HIS A 163 -10.79 -21.92 -1.40
N ASP A 164 -9.58 -21.73 -0.91
CA ASP A 164 -9.29 -21.27 0.45
C ASP A 164 -8.66 -19.87 0.39
N TYR A 165 -8.43 -19.25 1.54
CA TYR A 165 -7.77 -17.96 1.70
C TYR A 165 -8.47 -16.82 0.96
N TRP A 166 -9.80 -16.72 1.06
CA TRP A 166 -10.51 -15.55 0.51
C TRP A 166 -9.93 -14.26 1.10
N GLY A 167 -9.48 -13.35 0.22
CA GLY A 167 -8.77 -12.15 0.66
C GLY A 167 -7.26 -12.31 0.80
N LYS A 168 -6.67 -13.38 0.25
CA LYS A 168 -5.21 -13.62 0.28
C LYS A 168 -4.39 -12.41 -0.22
N SER A 169 -4.90 -11.73 -1.25
CA SER A 169 -4.37 -10.45 -1.72
C SER A 169 -5.51 -9.58 -2.25
N LEU A 170 -5.37 -8.27 -2.10
CA LEU A 170 -6.33 -7.24 -2.46
C LEU A 170 -5.66 -6.23 -3.39
N ALA A 171 -6.45 -5.59 -4.25
CA ALA A 171 -6.01 -4.40 -4.99
C ALA A 171 -7.21 -3.53 -5.33
N ALA A 172 -7.07 -2.22 -5.18
CA ALA A 172 -8.10 -1.23 -5.50
C ALA A 172 -7.70 -0.38 -6.72
N GLY A 173 -8.69 0.11 -7.46
CA GLY A 173 -8.47 0.98 -8.62
C GLY A 173 -9.70 1.11 -9.50
N ASP A 174 -9.63 1.85 -10.60
CA ASP A 174 -10.72 1.97 -11.59
C ASP A 174 -10.38 1.12 -12.83
N PHE A 175 -10.61 -0.19 -12.74
CA PHE A 175 -10.15 -1.15 -13.76
C PHE A 175 -10.97 -1.08 -15.06
N ASP A 176 -12.14 -0.43 -15.05
CA ASP A 176 -12.97 -0.23 -16.24
C ASP A 176 -13.11 1.22 -16.73
N GLY A 177 -12.58 2.19 -15.98
CA GLY A 177 -12.55 3.60 -16.33
C GLY A 177 -13.91 4.27 -16.17
N ASP A 178 -14.75 3.80 -15.26
CA ASP A 178 -16.09 4.38 -15.01
C ASP A 178 -16.07 5.53 -13.98
N GLY A 179 -14.90 5.82 -13.40
CA GLY A 179 -14.67 6.86 -12.42
C GLY A 179 -15.00 6.44 -10.99
N LYS A 180 -15.24 5.16 -10.72
CA LYS A 180 -15.47 4.62 -9.37
C LYS A 180 -14.42 3.62 -9.00
N ALA A 181 -14.17 3.52 -7.70
CA ALA A 181 -13.27 2.51 -7.19
C ALA A 181 -13.87 1.11 -7.31
N ASP A 182 -13.05 0.19 -7.81
CA ASP A 182 -13.27 -1.23 -7.91
C ASP A 182 -12.33 -1.95 -6.92
N LEU A 183 -12.67 -3.20 -6.58
CA LEU A 183 -11.85 -4.06 -5.72
C LEU A 183 -11.59 -5.40 -6.42
N VAL A 184 -10.33 -5.81 -6.46
CA VAL A 184 -9.91 -7.16 -6.81
C VAL A 184 -9.65 -7.93 -5.54
N VAL A 185 -10.22 -9.13 -5.44
CA VAL A 185 -9.97 -10.07 -4.34
C VAL A 185 -9.43 -11.37 -4.91
N SER A 186 -8.30 -11.83 -4.38
CA SER A 186 -7.69 -13.13 -4.70
C SER A 186 -8.02 -14.21 -3.65
N SER A 187 -7.61 -15.43 -3.95
CA SER A 187 -7.69 -16.58 -3.05
C SER A 187 -6.56 -17.57 -3.37
N SER A 188 -6.64 -18.80 -2.84
CA SER A 188 -5.77 -19.89 -3.26
C SER A 188 -5.90 -20.21 -4.77
N SER A 189 -6.98 -19.77 -5.41
CA SER A 189 -7.21 -20.01 -6.83
C SER A 189 -6.46 -19.02 -7.73
N SER A 190 -6.12 -19.45 -8.95
CA SER A 190 -5.72 -18.54 -10.05
C SER A 190 -6.85 -17.59 -10.52
N THR A 191 -8.06 -17.72 -9.97
CA THR A 191 -9.22 -16.90 -10.32
C THR A 191 -9.31 -15.69 -9.42
N LEU A 192 -9.18 -14.50 -10.00
CA LEU A 192 -9.43 -13.22 -9.36
C LEU A 192 -10.92 -12.87 -9.45
N TYR A 193 -11.44 -12.23 -8.41
CA TYR A 193 -12.79 -11.67 -8.39
C TYR A 193 -12.72 -10.16 -8.43
N LEU A 194 -13.24 -9.57 -9.50
CA LEU A 194 -13.25 -8.13 -9.73
C LEU A 194 -14.66 -7.59 -9.46
N TYR A 195 -14.78 -6.78 -8.41
CA TYR A 195 -15.97 -6.07 -7.99
C TYR A 195 -15.95 -4.65 -8.56
N ARG A 196 -16.89 -4.33 -9.45
CA ARG A 196 -16.88 -3.07 -10.19
C ARG A 196 -18.00 -2.11 -9.84
N GLY A 197 -17.72 -0.82 -10.01
CA GLY A 197 -18.68 0.27 -9.85
C GLY A 197 -18.96 0.61 -8.38
N GLY A 198 -17.98 0.35 -7.50
CA GLY A 198 -18.04 0.58 -6.06
C GLY A 198 -18.98 -0.35 -5.29
N PHE A 199 -19.14 -0.01 -4.01
CA PHE A 199 -19.95 -0.71 -3.04
C PHE A 199 -20.93 0.25 -2.38
N THR A 200 -22.14 -0.22 -2.12
CA THR A 200 -23.03 0.46 -1.17
C THR A 200 -22.54 0.23 0.26
N THR A 201 -22.89 1.11 1.21
CA THR A 201 -22.57 0.93 2.64
C THR A 201 -23.24 -0.29 3.30
N ALA A 202 -23.99 -1.09 2.53
CA ALA A 202 -24.53 -2.39 2.94
C ALA A 202 -23.69 -3.56 2.39
N GLY A 203 -22.53 -3.30 1.78
CA GLY A 203 -21.62 -4.30 1.20
C GLY A 203 -22.02 -4.82 -0.18
N LYS A 204 -23.05 -4.25 -0.82
CA LYS A 204 -23.45 -4.70 -2.16
C LYS A 204 -22.58 -4.02 -3.24
N PRO A 205 -21.85 -4.78 -4.08
CA PRO A 205 -21.09 -4.22 -5.20
C PRO A 205 -22.01 -3.81 -6.36
N GLY A 206 -21.53 -2.92 -7.23
CA GLY A 206 -22.19 -2.58 -8.49
C GLY A 206 -22.33 -3.78 -9.43
N SER A 207 -21.22 -4.48 -9.68
CA SER A 207 -21.18 -5.75 -10.42
C SER A 207 -20.00 -6.63 -9.96
N ARG A 208 -19.99 -7.90 -10.36
CA ARG A 208 -18.88 -8.83 -10.10
C ARG A 208 -18.58 -9.66 -11.33
N THR A 209 -17.31 -9.74 -11.70
CA THR A 209 -16.78 -10.59 -12.76
C THR A 209 -15.59 -11.40 -12.26
N THR A 210 -15.15 -12.40 -13.02
CA THR A 210 -13.95 -13.18 -12.69
C THR A 210 -12.92 -13.09 -13.80
N VAL A 211 -11.65 -13.17 -13.42
CA VAL A 211 -10.50 -13.08 -14.32
C VAL A 211 -9.54 -14.18 -13.94
N LYS A 212 -9.18 -15.05 -14.90
CA LYS A 212 -8.21 -16.11 -14.64
C LYS A 212 -6.80 -15.61 -14.90
N ALA A 213 -6.04 -15.39 -13.84
CA ALA A 213 -4.64 -14.99 -13.93
C ALA A 213 -3.76 -16.15 -14.45
N PRO A 214 -2.65 -15.86 -15.16
CA PRO A 214 -1.73 -16.86 -15.71
C PRO A 214 -0.76 -17.44 -14.67
N VAL A 215 -1.22 -17.65 -13.45
CA VAL A 215 -0.47 -18.23 -12.32
C VAL A 215 -1.04 -19.60 -11.95
N GLN A 216 -0.27 -20.39 -11.23
CA GLN A 216 -0.72 -21.67 -10.69
C GLN A 216 -1.90 -21.46 -9.75
N SER A 217 -2.78 -22.46 -9.70
CA SER A 217 -3.90 -22.50 -8.76
C SER A 217 -3.58 -23.48 -7.66
N GLY A 218 -3.96 -23.14 -6.43
CA GLY A 218 -3.81 -23.95 -5.23
C GLY A 218 -5.13 -24.28 -4.57
N SER A 219 -5.07 -25.21 -3.61
CA SER A 219 -6.15 -25.61 -2.72
C SER A 219 -5.56 -26.33 -1.50
N GLY A 220 -6.20 -26.22 -0.33
CA GLY A 220 -6.06 -27.08 0.85
C GLY A 220 -4.69 -27.72 1.08
N GLY A 221 -3.77 -26.97 1.70
CA GLY A 221 -2.41 -27.42 2.05
C GLY A 221 -1.33 -27.11 1.01
N SER A 222 -1.68 -26.50 -0.13
CA SER A 222 -0.72 -25.88 -1.07
C SER A 222 -1.35 -24.63 -1.66
N PRO A 223 -1.33 -23.50 -0.91
CA PRO A 223 -2.00 -22.26 -1.27
C PRO A 223 -1.21 -21.49 -2.34
N TYR A 224 -1.13 -22.08 -3.53
CA TYR A 224 -0.77 -21.34 -4.75
C TYR A 224 -1.85 -20.27 -5.05
N GLY A 225 -1.99 -19.84 -6.30
CA GLY A 225 -2.74 -18.62 -6.64
C GLY A 225 -1.85 -17.38 -6.61
N PRO A 226 -2.45 -16.19 -6.81
CA PRO A 226 -1.76 -14.91 -6.66
C PRO A 226 -1.06 -14.82 -5.29
N ILE A 227 0.11 -14.21 -5.26
CA ILE A 227 0.88 -13.94 -4.04
C ILE A 227 0.80 -12.46 -3.69
N ASN A 228 0.93 -11.60 -4.70
CA ASN A 228 0.82 -10.15 -4.56
C ASN A 228 0.01 -9.57 -5.73
N LEU A 229 -0.66 -8.45 -5.49
CA LEU A 229 -1.43 -7.71 -6.48
C LEU A 229 -1.09 -6.21 -6.40
N THR A 230 -0.76 -5.60 -7.52
CA THR A 230 -0.47 -4.15 -7.57
C THR A 230 -1.24 -3.49 -8.70
N ALA A 231 -1.93 -2.41 -8.37
CA ALA A 231 -2.77 -1.65 -9.29
C ALA A 231 -2.06 -0.37 -9.75
N GLY A 232 -2.24 0.02 -11.01
CA GLY A 232 -1.72 1.27 -11.58
C GLY A 232 -1.87 1.32 -13.10
N ASP A 233 -1.75 2.49 -13.73
CA ASP A 233 -1.91 2.62 -15.19
C ASP A 233 -0.55 2.64 -15.89
N VAL A 234 -0.18 1.49 -16.47
CA VAL A 234 1.11 1.29 -17.15
C VAL A 234 1.04 1.74 -18.61
N ASN A 235 -0.18 1.94 -19.13
CA ASN A 235 -0.41 2.15 -20.55
C ASN A 235 -1.00 3.52 -20.92
N GLY A 236 -1.32 4.34 -19.91
CA GLY A 236 -1.78 5.71 -20.06
C GLY A 236 -3.18 5.82 -20.68
N ASP A 237 -4.02 4.78 -20.58
CA ASP A 237 -5.40 4.80 -21.07
C ASP A 237 -6.41 5.27 -20.00
N HIS A 238 -5.92 5.64 -18.81
CA HIS A 238 -6.69 6.07 -17.65
C HIS A 238 -7.64 4.99 -17.13
N ARG A 239 -7.32 3.72 -17.40
CA ARG A 239 -7.87 2.60 -16.65
C ARG A 239 -6.75 1.99 -15.85
N THR A 240 -7.10 1.56 -14.65
CA THR A 240 -6.16 0.84 -13.81
C THR A 240 -5.84 -0.52 -14.46
N ASP A 241 -4.56 -0.83 -14.58
CA ASP A 241 -4.04 -2.15 -14.90
C ASP A 241 -3.71 -2.90 -13.61
N LEU A 242 -3.49 -4.21 -13.72
CA LEU A 242 -3.11 -5.05 -12.59
C LEU A 242 -1.81 -5.81 -12.89
N VAL A 243 -0.83 -5.70 -11.99
CA VAL A 243 0.27 -6.66 -11.91
C VAL A 243 -0.12 -7.76 -10.92
N VAL A 244 0.00 -9.01 -11.38
CA VAL A 244 -0.28 -10.21 -10.59
C VAL A 244 1.01 -11.00 -10.43
N ASP A 245 1.48 -11.15 -9.19
CA ASP A 245 2.58 -12.05 -8.87
C ASP A 245 2.06 -13.47 -8.56
N GLY A 246 2.85 -14.47 -8.93
CA GLY A 246 2.64 -15.85 -8.52
C GLY A 246 3.54 -16.83 -9.25
N PHE A 247 3.34 -18.12 -8.99
CA PHE A 247 4.11 -19.16 -9.66
C PHE A 247 3.57 -19.40 -11.08
N GLU A 248 4.46 -19.39 -12.08
CA GLU A 248 4.07 -19.62 -13.47
C GLU A 248 3.69 -21.08 -13.78
N THR A 249 2.92 -21.30 -14.86
CA THR A 249 2.35 -22.61 -15.23
C THR A 249 3.08 -23.33 -16.38
N LYS A 250 4.18 -22.78 -16.88
CA LYS A 250 4.95 -23.23 -18.05
C LYS A 250 6.04 -24.24 -17.66
N THR A 251 6.64 -24.15 -16.47
CA THR A 251 7.63 -25.12 -15.97
C THR A 251 7.06 -26.09 -14.93
N GLY A 252 7.79 -27.17 -14.63
CA GLY A 252 7.29 -28.26 -13.77
C GLY A 252 7.06 -27.88 -12.30
N ASN A 253 7.83 -26.93 -11.76
CA ASN A 253 7.69 -26.45 -10.38
C ASN A 253 7.14 -25.03 -10.28
N GLY A 254 7.11 -24.26 -11.38
CA GLY A 254 6.80 -22.84 -11.36
C GLY A 254 7.96 -21.99 -10.83
N TRP A 255 8.38 -21.00 -11.61
CA TRP A 255 9.16 -19.87 -11.09
C TRP A 255 8.22 -18.76 -10.61
N ASN A 256 8.64 -17.97 -9.62
CA ASN A 256 7.97 -16.70 -9.33
C ASN A 256 7.97 -15.85 -10.61
N THR A 257 6.85 -15.19 -10.93
CA THR A 257 6.70 -14.41 -12.16
C THR A 257 5.56 -13.42 -12.03
N ASN A 258 5.84 -12.16 -12.34
CA ASN A 258 4.84 -11.12 -12.48
C ASN A 258 4.16 -11.14 -13.86
N TYR A 259 2.88 -10.78 -13.88
CA TYR A 259 2.09 -10.61 -15.09
C TYR A 259 1.31 -9.30 -15.06
N TRP A 260 1.52 -8.46 -16.06
CA TRP A 260 0.69 -7.27 -16.29
C TRP A 260 -0.57 -7.64 -17.06
N LEU A 261 -1.73 -7.26 -16.55
CA LEU A 261 -3.05 -7.44 -17.13
C LEU A 261 -3.68 -6.05 -17.36
N PRO A 262 -3.97 -5.66 -18.62
CA PRO A 262 -4.55 -4.34 -18.86
C PRO A 262 -6.00 -4.23 -18.38
N GLY A 263 -6.35 -3.06 -17.87
CA GLY A 263 -7.72 -2.60 -17.69
C GLY A 263 -8.44 -2.40 -19.03
N THR A 264 -9.74 -2.58 -19.05
CA THR A 264 -10.58 -2.37 -20.24
C THR A 264 -11.98 -1.94 -19.80
N ALA A 265 -12.82 -1.42 -20.69
CA ALA A 265 -14.21 -1.12 -20.35
C ALA A 265 -15.03 -2.32 -19.82
N GLY A 266 -14.51 -3.56 -19.96
CA GLY A 266 -15.10 -4.77 -19.38
C GLY A 266 -14.43 -5.23 -18.08
N GLY A 267 -13.52 -4.46 -17.50
CA GLY A 267 -12.59 -4.86 -16.44
C GLY A 267 -11.27 -5.40 -17.01
N LEU A 268 -10.57 -6.23 -16.23
CA LEU A 268 -9.24 -6.75 -16.58
C LEU A 268 -9.25 -7.77 -17.73
N ASN A 269 -8.24 -7.71 -18.61
CA ASN A 269 -8.09 -8.62 -19.74
C ASN A 269 -6.86 -9.56 -19.62
N ALA A 270 -7.06 -10.73 -19.02
CA ALA A 270 -6.02 -11.75 -18.90
C ALA A 270 -5.52 -12.33 -20.24
N SER A 271 -6.30 -12.22 -21.32
CA SER A 271 -5.84 -12.70 -22.64
C SER A 271 -4.78 -11.78 -23.27
N ALA A 272 -4.69 -10.54 -22.79
CA ALA A 272 -3.67 -9.57 -23.17
C ALA A 272 -2.50 -9.53 -22.18
N ALA A 273 -2.45 -10.47 -21.22
CA ALA A 273 -1.43 -10.46 -20.19
C ALA A 273 -0.01 -10.53 -20.76
N LYS A 274 0.90 -9.76 -20.18
CA LYS A 274 2.33 -9.79 -20.52
C LYS A 274 3.14 -10.27 -19.32
N THR A 275 4.08 -11.17 -19.58
CA THR A 275 5.05 -11.62 -18.58
C THR A 275 6.06 -10.49 -18.29
N LEU A 276 6.30 -10.25 -17.00
CA LEU A 276 7.26 -9.28 -16.48
C LEU A 276 8.45 -10.00 -15.83
N LYS A 277 9.35 -9.23 -15.22
CA LYS A 277 10.45 -9.76 -14.43
C LYS A 277 9.96 -10.37 -13.11
N PRO A 278 10.66 -11.38 -12.58
CA PRO A 278 10.29 -11.97 -11.30
C PRO A 278 10.55 -10.97 -10.16
N GLY A 279 9.83 -11.16 -9.07
CA GLY A 279 9.82 -10.33 -7.87
C GLY A 279 8.47 -10.47 -7.16
N ILE A 280 8.44 -10.63 -5.84
CA ILE A 280 7.16 -10.78 -5.13
C ILE A 280 6.48 -9.41 -4.99
N ILE A 281 7.23 -8.42 -4.52
CA ILE A 281 6.72 -7.07 -4.32
C ILE A 281 6.82 -6.28 -5.62
N THR A 282 5.77 -5.51 -5.89
CA THR A 282 5.71 -4.59 -7.03
C THR A 282 5.11 -3.24 -6.67
N ALA A 283 5.57 -2.18 -7.32
CA ALA A 283 4.97 -0.85 -7.27
C ALA A 283 4.83 -0.28 -8.68
N ILE A 284 3.89 0.66 -8.87
CA ILE A 284 3.64 1.33 -10.15
C ILE A 284 3.60 2.84 -9.95
N GLY A 285 4.38 3.56 -10.76
CA GLY A 285 4.42 5.02 -10.76
C GLY A 285 5.32 5.57 -11.86
N ASP A 286 5.10 6.81 -12.30
CA ASP A 286 5.86 7.43 -13.40
C ASP A 286 7.24 7.94 -12.94
N ILE A 287 8.26 7.07 -13.00
CA ILE A 287 9.63 7.38 -12.55
C ILE A 287 10.33 8.30 -13.56
N ASN A 288 9.97 8.20 -14.84
CA ASN A 288 10.64 8.92 -15.92
C ASN A 288 9.89 10.15 -16.44
N GLY A 289 8.70 10.43 -15.91
CA GLY A 289 7.87 11.59 -16.22
C GLY A 289 7.31 11.57 -17.65
N ASP A 290 7.10 10.41 -18.25
CA ASP A 290 6.60 10.27 -19.63
C ASP A 290 5.08 10.10 -19.74
N GLY A 291 4.38 10.04 -18.60
CA GLY A 291 2.94 9.91 -18.51
C GLY A 291 2.44 8.47 -18.53
N TYR A 292 3.33 7.47 -18.43
CA TYR A 292 2.98 6.07 -18.25
C TYR A 292 3.50 5.57 -16.90
N GLY A 293 2.73 4.75 -16.20
CA GLY A 293 3.22 4.10 -14.99
C GLY A 293 4.36 3.14 -15.30
N ASP A 294 5.47 3.27 -14.58
CA ASP A 294 6.59 2.33 -14.63
C ASP A 294 6.42 1.28 -13.53
N ILE A 295 6.71 0.02 -13.85
CA ILE A 295 6.59 -1.09 -12.90
C ILE A 295 7.95 -1.35 -12.27
N VAL A 296 8.00 -1.38 -10.95
CA VAL A 296 9.16 -1.83 -10.18
C VAL A 296 8.85 -3.22 -9.60
N SER A 297 9.77 -4.17 -9.75
CA SER A 297 9.66 -5.51 -9.17
C SER A 297 10.86 -5.83 -8.28
N GLY A 298 10.60 -6.19 -7.03
CA GLY A 298 11.58 -6.55 -6.01
C GLY A 298 11.77 -8.06 -5.89
N ALA A 299 12.98 -8.54 -6.16
CA ALA A 299 13.40 -9.93 -6.07
C ALA A 299 14.50 -10.04 -5.02
N ASP A 300 14.09 -10.27 -3.77
CA ASP A 300 14.91 -10.25 -2.56
C ASP A 300 15.84 -11.48 -2.41
N TRP A 301 15.62 -12.52 -3.20
CA TRP A 301 16.39 -13.75 -3.10
C TRP A 301 17.77 -13.69 -3.76
N ASP A 302 18.69 -14.49 -3.23
CA ASP A 302 20.02 -14.72 -3.79
C ASP A 302 19.98 -15.35 -5.19
N ALA A 303 21.10 -15.23 -5.94
CA ALA A 303 21.20 -15.82 -7.28
C ALA A 303 21.11 -17.36 -7.27
N THR A 304 21.32 -18.00 -6.12
CA THR A 304 21.28 -19.45 -5.94
C THR A 304 20.45 -19.80 -4.72
N GLY A 305 19.42 -20.63 -4.91
CA GLY A 305 18.57 -21.11 -3.83
C GLY A 305 19.29 -22.07 -2.87
N SER A 306 18.65 -22.36 -1.75
CA SER A 306 19.17 -23.29 -0.72
C SER A 306 19.40 -24.72 -1.23
N ASP A 307 18.74 -25.10 -2.32
CA ASP A 307 18.92 -26.39 -3.02
C ASP A 307 20.07 -26.38 -4.05
N GLY A 308 20.82 -25.27 -4.13
CA GLY A 308 21.95 -25.07 -5.04
C GLY A 308 21.54 -24.75 -6.48
N LYS A 309 20.25 -24.56 -6.78
CA LYS A 309 19.81 -24.17 -8.13
C LYS A 309 19.95 -22.67 -8.34
N VAL A 310 20.40 -22.30 -9.54
CA VAL A 310 20.41 -20.91 -9.99
C VAL A 310 18.96 -20.45 -10.19
N ILE A 311 18.61 -19.34 -9.56
CA ILE A 311 17.30 -18.72 -9.71
C ILE A 311 17.34 -17.78 -10.93
N PRO A 312 16.45 -17.94 -11.92
CA PRO A 312 16.43 -17.08 -13.09
C PRO A 312 16.26 -15.60 -12.73
N ASP A 313 17.01 -14.73 -13.40
CA ASP A 313 16.95 -13.28 -13.21
C ASP A 313 17.08 -12.85 -11.72
N ALA A 314 17.88 -13.55 -10.92
CA ALA A 314 18.21 -13.19 -9.53
C ALA A 314 19.65 -12.63 -9.39
N ALA A 315 19.96 -12.04 -8.24
CA ALA A 315 21.31 -11.60 -7.86
C ALA A 315 21.56 -11.93 -6.38
N ASP A 316 22.81 -12.24 -6.00
CA ASP A 316 23.16 -12.38 -4.58
C ASP A 316 22.81 -11.08 -3.86
N GLY A 317 22.18 -11.17 -2.69
CA GLY A 317 21.68 -10.03 -1.93
C GLY A 317 20.42 -9.37 -2.47
N GLY A 318 19.80 -9.91 -3.52
CA GLY A 318 18.56 -9.39 -4.09
C GLY A 318 18.76 -8.34 -5.18
N LYS A 319 17.65 -7.98 -5.84
CA LYS A 319 17.62 -7.13 -7.04
C LYS A 319 16.27 -6.47 -7.23
N VAL A 320 16.30 -5.25 -7.76
CA VAL A 320 15.12 -4.55 -8.28
C VAL A 320 15.16 -4.48 -9.81
N SER A 321 14.02 -4.70 -10.47
CA SER A 321 13.84 -4.49 -11.91
C SER A 321 12.84 -3.38 -12.17
N VAL A 322 13.22 -2.37 -12.97
CA VAL A 322 12.34 -1.26 -13.38
C VAL A 322 11.95 -1.47 -14.84
N THR A 323 10.67 -1.74 -15.10
CA THR A 323 10.11 -1.92 -16.45
C THR A 323 9.29 -0.70 -16.82
N TYR A 324 9.76 0.05 -17.80
CA TYR A 324 9.12 1.30 -18.20
C TYR A 324 7.77 1.08 -18.87
N GLY A 325 6.82 1.95 -18.57
CA GLY A 325 5.50 2.00 -19.20
C GLY A 325 5.56 2.48 -20.66
N SER A 326 4.46 2.29 -21.38
CA SER A 326 4.25 2.87 -22.71
C SER A 326 2.79 2.73 -23.12
N ALA A 327 2.35 3.44 -24.16
CA ALA A 327 1.00 3.26 -24.73
C ALA A 327 0.65 1.81 -25.16
N ALA A 328 1.66 0.95 -25.32
CA ALA A 328 1.45 -0.47 -25.62
C ALA A 328 1.45 -1.36 -24.35
N GLY A 329 1.55 -0.79 -23.16
CA GLY A 329 1.85 -1.44 -21.88
C GLY A 329 3.36 -1.55 -21.59
N PRO A 330 3.79 -2.50 -20.75
CA PRO A 330 5.19 -2.67 -20.34
C PRO A 330 6.18 -2.75 -21.51
N ALA A 331 7.30 -2.03 -21.39
CA ALA A 331 8.34 -1.86 -22.40
C ALA A 331 9.72 -2.31 -21.91
N GLY A 332 10.75 -1.46 -22.05
CA GLY A 332 12.13 -1.81 -21.72
C GLY A 332 12.35 -1.93 -20.22
N THR A 333 13.24 -2.84 -19.80
CA THR A 333 13.55 -3.08 -18.38
C THR A 333 15.02 -2.80 -18.07
N THR A 334 15.27 -2.13 -16.94
CA THR A 334 16.59 -1.99 -16.31
C THR A 334 16.62 -2.71 -14.97
N ALA A 335 17.80 -3.08 -14.49
CA ALA A 335 17.98 -3.76 -13.20
C ALA A 335 18.94 -2.99 -12.30
N ILE A 336 18.68 -3.04 -10.99
CA ILE A 336 19.41 -2.35 -9.94
C ILE A 336 19.69 -3.34 -8.82
N THR A 337 20.93 -3.34 -8.33
CA THR A 337 21.37 -4.00 -7.09
C THR A 337 22.20 -3.00 -6.28
N GLN A 338 22.59 -3.34 -5.04
CA GLN A 338 23.53 -2.53 -4.25
C GLN A 338 24.89 -2.35 -4.96
N ASN A 339 25.26 -3.21 -5.91
CA ASN A 339 26.47 -3.04 -6.73
C ASN A 339 26.29 -2.08 -7.94
N THR A 340 25.12 -1.47 -8.10
CA THR A 340 24.80 -0.60 -9.26
C THR A 340 25.17 0.85 -8.97
N GLY A 341 26.18 1.38 -9.65
CA GLY A 341 26.54 2.80 -9.53
C GLY A 341 26.98 3.16 -8.12
N ASN A 342 26.25 4.10 -7.51
CA ASN A 342 26.44 4.63 -6.16
C ASN A 342 25.26 4.27 -5.24
N VAL A 343 24.52 3.19 -5.54
CA VAL A 343 23.53 2.64 -4.59
C VAL A 343 24.26 2.28 -3.29
N PRO A 344 23.78 2.72 -2.12
CA PRO A 344 24.40 2.41 -0.83
C PRO A 344 24.49 0.92 -0.51
N GLY A 345 25.57 0.53 0.18
CA GLY A 345 25.84 -0.86 0.55
C GLY A 345 26.66 -1.60 -0.50
N SER A 346 26.63 -2.92 -0.44
CA SER A 346 27.21 -3.84 -1.43
C SER A 346 26.36 -5.09 -1.43
N SER A 347 26.23 -5.77 -2.56
CA SER A 347 25.40 -6.98 -2.58
C SER A 347 26.10 -8.13 -1.86
N GLU A 348 25.56 -8.56 -0.73
CA GLU A 348 26.01 -9.70 0.08
C GLU A 348 24.88 -10.74 0.20
N LYS A 349 25.25 -12.01 0.38
CA LYS A 349 24.26 -13.09 0.39
C LYS A 349 23.35 -12.96 1.59
N GLY A 350 22.05 -12.96 1.34
CA GLY A 350 21.04 -12.85 2.37
C GLY A 350 20.72 -11.42 2.80
N ASP A 351 21.13 -10.37 2.07
CA ASP A 351 20.78 -8.98 2.41
C ASP A 351 19.31 -8.63 2.13
N ALA A 352 18.72 -9.29 1.13
CA ALA A 352 17.35 -9.10 0.70
C ALA A 352 17.01 -7.69 0.14
N PHE A 353 17.90 -7.10 -0.67
CA PHE A 353 17.62 -5.88 -1.42
C PHE A 353 16.44 -6.09 -2.39
N GLY A 354 15.41 -5.26 -2.25
CA GLY A 354 14.16 -5.42 -2.98
C GLY A 354 13.15 -6.32 -2.27
N TRP A 355 13.28 -6.50 -0.95
CA TRP A 355 12.26 -7.12 -0.11
C TRP A 355 10.96 -6.35 -0.15
N GLU A 356 11.01 -5.03 0.09
CA GLU A 356 9.90 -4.10 -0.09
C GLU A 356 10.34 -2.89 -0.90
N LEU A 357 9.38 -2.20 -1.53
CA LEU A 357 9.61 -0.97 -2.25
C LEU A 357 8.34 -0.11 -2.36
N ASP A 358 8.52 1.20 -2.48
CA ASP A 358 7.42 2.12 -2.77
C ASP A 358 7.90 3.29 -3.63
N LEU A 359 6.94 3.98 -4.28
CA LEU A 359 7.17 5.11 -5.16
C LEU A 359 6.50 6.38 -4.63
N GLY A 360 7.17 7.53 -4.76
CA GLY A 360 6.61 8.81 -4.33
C GLY A 360 7.50 9.99 -4.70
N ASP A 361 6.91 11.16 -4.91
CA ASP A 361 7.64 12.38 -5.27
C ASP A 361 8.15 13.10 -3.99
N ILE A 362 9.35 12.73 -3.54
CA ILE A 362 9.96 13.24 -2.29
C ILE A 362 10.42 14.69 -2.48
N ASN A 363 10.95 15.01 -3.66
CA ASN A 363 11.63 16.27 -3.94
C ASN A 363 10.75 17.28 -4.73
N GLY A 364 9.55 16.89 -5.13
CA GLY A 364 8.60 17.72 -5.85
C GLY A 364 8.96 18.06 -7.29
N ASP A 365 9.85 17.30 -7.92
CA ASP A 365 10.31 17.56 -9.28
C ASP A 365 9.41 16.95 -10.36
N GLY A 366 8.41 16.16 -9.95
CA GLY A 366 7.42 15.53 -10.81
C GLY A 366 7.82 14.16 -11.35
N TYR A 367 8.97 13.63 -10.96
CA TYR A 367 9.34 12.22 -11.16
C TYR A 367 9.05 11.43 -9.88
N GLN A 368 8.57 10.19 -10.01
CA GLN A 368 8.45 9.33 -8.82
C GLN A 368 9.83 8.87 -8.37
N ASP A 369 10.13 9.04 -7.08
CA ASP A 369 11.33 8.53 -6.43
C ASP A 369 11.06 7.12 -5.89
N LEU A 370 12.10 6.29 -5.83
CA LEU A 370 12.03 4.91 -5.42
C LEU A 370 12.67 4.71 -4.04
N VAL A 371 11.93 4.08 -3.14
CA VAL A 371 12.49 3.49 -1.92
C VAL A 371 12.61 1.98 -2.10
N VAL A 372 13.75 1.42 -1.67
CA VAL A 372 14.01 -0.02 -1.68
C VAL A 372 14.54 -0.43 -0.32
N THR A 373 14.03 -1.52 0.24
CA THR A 373 14.49 -2.05 1.53
C THR A 373 15.46 -3.22 1.37
N THR A 374 16.30 -3.37 2.39
CA THR A 374 17.28 -4.45 2.57
C THR A 374 17.21 -4.89 4.05
N PRO A 375 16.09 -5.49 4.49
CA PRO A 375 15.83 -5.70 5.92
C PRO A 375 16.78 -6.70 6.56
N GLN A 376 17.48 -7.52 5.78
CA GLN A 376 18.44 -8.50 6.29
C GLN A 376 19.89 -8.00 6.25
N GLU A 377 20.13 -6.72 5.94
CA GLU A 377 21.46 -6.11 6.02
C GLU A 377 22.06 -6.20 7.44
N ASP A 378 23.31 -6.64 7.51
CA ASP A 378 24.12 -6.70 8.73
C ASP A 378 24.92 -5.39 8.94
N LEU A 379 24.50 -4.54 9.88
CA LEU A 379 25.19 -3.28 10.16
C LEU A 379 26.03 -3.34 11.43
N SER A 380 27.26 -2.83 11.35
CA SER A 380 28.19 -2.71 12.48
C SER A 380 28.41 -4.01 13.30
N GLY A 381 28.25 -5.18 12.66
CA GLY A 381 28.39 -6.49 13.30
C GLY A 381 27.14 -6.98 14.05
N VAL A 382 26.01 -6.29 13.93
CA VAL A 382 24.69 -6.74 14.36
C VAL A 382 23.98 -7.33 13.14
N SER A 383 23.31 -8.47 13.32
CA SER A 383 22.73 -9.22 12.19
C SER A 383 21.30 -8.83 11.91
N ASN A 384 20.91 -8.77 10.63
CA ASN A 384 19.54 -8.50 10.19
C ASN A 384 18.95 -7.23 10.83
N THR A 385 19.75 -6.15 10.84
CA THR A 385 19.35 -4.85 11.39
C THR A 385 18.40 -4.14 10.43
N GLY A 386 18.67 -4.27 9.14
CA GLY A 386 17.90 -3.67 8.07
C GLY A 386 18.35 -2.27 7.68
N MET A 387 18.14 -1.95 6.41
CA MET A 387 18.46 -0.67 5.80
C MET A 387 17.40 -0.30 4.76
N VAL A 388 17.11 0.99 4.65
CA VAL A 388 16.24 1.55 3.61
C VAL A 388 17.06 2.47 2.71
N THR A 389 16.90 2.33 1.40
CA THR A 389 17.61 3.12 0.39
C THR A 389 16.63 3.97 -0.41
N VAL A 390 16.92 5.27 -0.56
CA VAL A 390 16.16 6.21 -1.40
C VAL A 390 16.95 6.48 -2.68
N LEU A 391 16.32 6.29 -3.84
CA LEU A 391 16.86 6.55 -5.18
C LEU A 391 15.92 7.49 -5.93
N TYR A 392 16.45 8.59 -6.47
CA TYR A 392 15.60 9.61 -7.09
C TYR A 392 15.24 9.28 -8.53
N GLY A 393 13.99 9.58 -8.90
CA GLY A 393 13.50 9.53 -10.27
C GLY A 393 14.15 10.58 -11.15
N SER A 394 14.06 10.39 -12.47
CA SER A 394 14.52 11.36 -13.45
C SER A 394 13.98 11.00 -14.82
N LYS A 395 14.07 11.92 -15.77
CA LYS A 395 13.75 11.65 -17.18
C LYS A 395 14.45 10.42 -17.80
N SER A 396 15.59 9.98 -17.24
CA SER A 396 16.31 8.78 -17.70
C SER A 396 15.99 7.53 -16.87
N GLY A 397 14.96 7.58 -16.02
CA GLY A 397 14.65 6.59 -14.99
C GLY A 397 15.34 6.86 -13.66
N VAL A 398 15.50 5.81 -12.85
CA VAL A 398 16.11 5.88 -11.52
C VAL A 398 17.58 6.33 -11.59
N ASN A 399 17.95 7.38 -10.86
CA ASN A 399 19.31 7.88 -10.77
C ASN A 399 20.13 7.09 -9.75
N THR A 400 20.96 6.17 -10.24
CA THR A 400 21.91 5.40 -9.42
C THR A 400 23.31 6.01 -9.37
N SER A 401 23.54 7.16 -9.99
CA SER A 401 24.89 7.73 -10.14
C SER A 401 25.27 8.72 -9.05
N SER A 402 24.29 9.27 -8.32
CA SER A 402 24.51 10.25 -7.25
C SER A 402 23.21 10.49 -6.46
N GLY A 403 23.30 11.16 -5.32
CA GLY A 403 22.12 11.66 -4.60
C GLY A 403 21.36 10.62 -3.78
N ALA A 404 21.65 9.33 -3.95
CA ALA A 404 21.06 8.26 -3.15
C ALA A 404 21.27 8.51 -1.64
N GLN A 405 20.27 8.10 -0.85
CA GLN A 405 20.34 8.13 0.61
C GLN A 405 20.13 6.73 1.16
N SER A 406 20.68 6.45 2.32
CA SER A 406 20.32 5.27 3.10
C SER A 406 20.07 5.64 4.56
N PHE A 407 19.19 4.87 5.19
CA PHE A 407 18.79 5.02 6.57
C PHE A 407 18.71 3.65 7.23
N ALA A 408 19.16 3.60 8.48
CA ALA A 408 19.01 2.50 9.42
C ALA A 408 18.71 3.11 10.80
N GLN A 409 18.33 2.30 11.79
CA GLN A 409 18.07 2.80 13.15
C GLN A 409 19.31 3.50 13.75
N SER A 410 20.52 3.00 13.47
CA SER A 410 21.77 3.66 13.89
C SER A 410 22.12 4.95 13.14
N THR A 411 21.35 5.36 12.12
CA THR A 411 21.60 6.61 11.40
C THR A 411 21.37 7.81 12.33
N PRO A 412 22.32 8.75 12.47
CA PRO A 412 22.17 9.87 13.40
C PRO A 412 20.87 10.66 13.22
N GLY A 413 20.01 10.62 14.24
CA GLY A 413 18.72 11.31 14.28
C GLY A 413 17.52 10.41 13.91
N VAL A 414 17.76 9.23 13.35
CA VAL A 414 16.72 8.19 13.24
C VAL A 414 16.52 7.59 14.64
N PRO A 415 15.27 7.44 15.10
CA PRO A 415 15.00 6.81 16.39
C PRO A 415 15.31 5.31 16.40
N GLY A 416 15.75 4.80 17.55
CA GLY A 416 16.11 3.40 17.74
C GLY A 416 17.62 3.20 17.77
N ASP A 417 18.03 1.96 17.99
CA ASP A 417 19.40 1.49 17.81
C ASP A 417 19.34 0.28 16.85
N ASP A 418 20.49 -0.20 16.35
CA ASP A 418 20.50 -1.41 15.55
C ASP A 418 20.45 -2.64 16.48
N GLU A 419 19.32 -3.36 16.50
CA GLU A 419 19.19 -4.64 17.18
C GLU A 419 19.09 -5.83 16.22
N LYS A 420 19.42 -7.01 16.76
CA LYS A 420 19.39 -8.24 15.97
C LYS A 420 17.95 -8.59 15.56
N ASN A 421 17.74 -8.79 14.27
CA ASN A 421 16.44 -9.11 13.67
C ASN A 421 15.37 -8.02 13.87
N ASP A 422 15.79 -6.76 13.96
CA ASP A 422 14.85 -5.64 13.93
C ASP A 422 14.26 -5.43 12.52
N LEU A 423 15.00 -5.87 11.49
CA LEU A 423 14.53 -5.88 10.10
C LEU A 423 14.01 -4.50 9.67
N PHE A 424 14.70 -3.41 10.00
CA PHE A 424 14.30 -2.07 9.61
C PHE A 424 14.09 -1.98 8.09
N GLY A 425 12.88 -1.61 7.68
CA GLY A 425 12.43 -1.75 6.28
C GLY A 425 11.70 -3.07 6.00
N THR A 426 11.02 -3.67 6.99
CA THR A 426 10.10 -4.79 6.72
C THR A 426 8.98 -4.38 5.80
N ASP A 427 8.59 -3.10 5.89
CA ASP A 427 7.69 -2.44 4.95
C ASP A 427 8.08 -0.95 4.81
N VAL A 428 7.69 -0.28 3.72
CA VAL A 428 7.93 1.14 3.46
C VAL A 428 6.74 1.81 2.76
N LYS A 429 6.49 3.08 3.09
CA LYS A 429 5.52 3.91 2.38
C LYS A 429 6.07 5.31 2.14
N LEU A 430 5.85 5.82 0.93
CA LEU A 430 6.08 7.20 0.52
C LEU A 430 4.74 7.91 0.37
N ASP A 431 4.39 8.75 1.34
CA ASP A 431 3.11 9.47 1.31
C ASP A 431 3.23 10.89 1.91
N ASP A 432 2.37 11.79 1.47
CA ASP A 432 2.28 13.18 1.91
C ASP A 432 1.43 13.28 3.18
N VAL A 433 1.99 12.77 4.27
CA VAL A 433 1.35 12.78 5.59
C VAL A 433 1.45 14.12 6.30
N THR A 434 1.95 15.16 5.61
CA THR A 434 1.99 16.55 6.08
C THR A 434 1.06 17.50 5.34
N GLY A 435 0.59 17.12 4.15
CA GLY A 435 -0.24 17.95 3.27
C GLY A 435 0.55 19.06 2.58
N ASP A 436 1.87 18.91 2.42
CA ASP A 436 2.75 19.89 1.77
C ASP A 436 3.01 19.58 0.29
N GLY A 437 2.47 18.47 -0.21
CA GLY A 437 2.59 18.01 -1.58
C GLY A 437 3.88 17.27 -1.87
N LYS A 438 4.61 16.78 -0.86
CA LYS A 438 5.83 15.99 -0.97
C LYS A 438 5.65 14.68 -0.21
N ALA A 439 6.21 13.60 -0.75
CA ALA A 439 6.21 12.32 -0.04
C ALA A 439 7.20 12.35 1.13
N ASP A 440 6.73 12.01 2.32
CA ASP A 440 7.53 11.64 3.48
C ASP A 440 7.78 10.12 3.48
N LEU A 441 8.77 9.67 4.25
CA LEU A 441 9.11 8.25 4.35
C LEU A 441 8.61 7.64 5.67
N LEU A 442 7.85 6.55 5.55
CA LEU A 442 7.36 5.72 6.62
C LEU A 442 7.99 4.34 6.51
N ILE A 443 8.48 3.79 7.63
CA ILE A 443 9.29 2.56 7.63
C ILE A 443 8.79 1.64 8.74
N GLY A 444 8.43 0.42 8.36
CA GLY A 444 8.12 -0.68 9.26
C GLY A 444 9.38 -1.37 9.79
N SER A 445 9.30 -1.91 10.99
CA SER A 445 10.33 -2.81 11.54
C SER A 445 9.68 -3.83 12.48
N TYR A 446 10.37 -4.93 12.77
CA TYR A 446 9.96 -5.89 13.79
C TYR A 446 10.31 -5.45 15.21
N GLU A 447 11.13 -4.40 15.39
CA GLU A 447 11.58 -3.74 16.64
C GLU A 447 11.22 -4.43 17.98
N ASN A 448 12.20 -4.60 18.87
CA ASN A 448 12.00 -5.13 20.22
C ASN A 448 11.50 -6.59 20.24
N GLY A 449 12.02 -7.43 19.35
CA GLY A 449 11.72 -8.87 19.35
C GLY A 449 10.38 -9.24 18.70
N GLY A 450 9.89 -8.41 17.77
CA GLY A 450 8.67 -8.66 17.01
C GLY A 450 7.45 -7.85 17.47
N ASP A 451 7.61 -6.94 18.42
CA ASP A 451 6.55 -5.98 18.77
C ASP A 451 6.26 -5.07 17.58
N GLY A 452 7.31 -4.63 16.92
CA GLY A 452 7.24 -3.80 15.73
C GLY A 452 6.96 -2.33 16.00
N ALA A 453 7.28 -1.53 14.99
CA ALA A 453 7.15 -0.09 15.01
C ALA A 453 6.97 0.50 13.61
N VAL A 454 6.49 1.74 13.60
CA VAL A 454 6.50 2.60 12.41
C VAL A 454 7.40 3.79 12.68
N THR A 455 8.43 3.96 11.87
CA THR A 455 9.35 5.10 11.92
C THR A 455 9.00 6.09 10.81
N TYR A 456 8.76 7.35 11.19
CA TYR A 456 8.50 8.46 10.29
C TYR A 456 9.78 9.29 10.08
N LEU A 457 10.17 9.53 8.83
CA LEU A 457 11.23 10.43 8.40
C LEU A 457 10.64 11.50 7.45
N PRO A 458 10.69 12.79 7.81
CA PRO A 458 10.14 13.84 6.97
C PRO A 458 10.96 14.09 5.70
N SER A 459 10.29 14.54 4.65
CA SER A 459 10.90 15.22 3.52
C SER A 459 11.13 16.70 3.81
N THR A 460 12.19 17.23 3.21
CA THR A 460 12.46 18.68 3.17
C THR A 460 11.94 19.32 1.89
N GLY A 461 11.21 18.56 1.06
CA GLY A 461 10.85 18.92 -0.31
C GLY A 461 12.04 18.91 -1.27
N THR A 462 13.16 18.30 -0.88
CA THR A 462 14.32 18.04 -1.76
C THR A 462 14.94 16.68 -1.49
N LYS A 463 14.79 16.19 -0.25
CA LYS A 463 15.28 14.91 0.23
C LYS A 463 14.66 14.54 1.56
N ILE A 464 14.77 13.27 1.94
CA ILE A 464 14.44 12.79 3.29
C ILE A 464 15.47 13.30 4.31
N THR A 465 15.03 13.65 5.52
CA THR A 465 15.89 14.07 6.64
C THR A 465 15.56 13.31 7.92
N ALA A 466 16.59 13.06 8.74
CA ALA A 466 16.43 12.49 10.08
C ALA A 466 15.96 13.54 11.12
N THR A 467 15.98 14.83 10.77
CA THR A 467 15.54 15.89 11.69
C THR A 467 14.02 15.93 11.77
N GLY A 468 13.47 15.69 12.96
CA GLY A 468 12.02 15.64 13.18
C GLY A 468 11.43 14.23 13.04
N SER A 469 12.29 13.24 12.80
CA SER A 469 11.92 11.83 12.79
C SER A 469 11.45 11.34 14.16
N ARG A 470 10.59 10.32 14.14
CA ARG A 470 10.02 9.70 15.35
C ARG A 470 9.54 8.29 15.04
N ALA A 471 9.59 7.43 16.04
CA ALA A 471 9.03 6.09 15.99
C ALA A 471 7.72 6.05 16.77
N VAL A 472 6.77 5.27 16.27
CA VAL A 472 5.55 4.86 16.93
C VAL A 472 5.70 3.39 17.24
N SER A 473 5.82 3.02 18.52
CA SER A 473 5.84 1.62 18.94
C SER A 473 4.44 1.02 18.97
N ALA A 474 4.34 -0.31 18.90
CA ALA A 474 3.08 -1.05 19.04
C ALA A 474 2.24 -0.60 20.24
N SER A 475 2.86 -0.50 21.43
CA SER A 475 2.16 -0.09 22.66
C SER A 475 1.66 1.36 22.59
N ALA A 476 2.43 2.28 22.01
CA ALA A 476 2.01 3.66 21.80
C ALA A 476 0.84 3.73 20.79
N ALA A 477 0.86 2.88 19.77
CA ALA A 477 -0.23 2.68 18.81
C ALA A 477 -1.45 1.96 19.41
N GLY A 478 -1.39 1.45 20.65
CA GLY A 478 -2.52 0.75 21.29
C GLY A 478 -2.65 -0.72 20.86
N VAL A 479 -1.61 -1.28 20.26
CA VAL A 479 -1.48 -2.71 19.96
C VAL A 479 -0.87 -3.42 21.17
N SER A 480 -1.37 -4.62 21.47
CA SER A 480 -0.83 -5.46 22.53
C SER A 480 0.53 -6.03 22.14
N THR A 481 1.54 -5.90 22.99
CA THR A 481 2.87 -6.54 22.86
C THR A 481 2.90 -7.97 23.42
N SER A 482 1.73 -8.60 23.55
CA SER A 482 1.66 -10.03 23.84
C SER A 482 1.96 -10.80 22.55
N GLY A 483 2.90 -11.74 22.60
CA GLY A 483 3.30 -12.48 21.41
C GLY A 483 4.29 -11.69 20.56
N ILE A 484 4.06 -11.68 19.25
CA ILE A 484 4.89 -11.01 18.23
C ILE A 484 3.88 -10.34 17.30
N PRO A 485 3.30 -9.17 17.67
CA PRO A 485 2.21 -8.54 16.92
C PRO A 485 2.62 -7.98 15.56
N GLN A 486 3.93 -7.79 15.32
CA GLN A 486 4.49 -7.28 14.06
C GLN A 486 3.82 -5.98 13.60
N PHE A 487 3.64 -5.04 14.52
CA PHE A 487 3.05 -3.75 14.17
C PHE A 487 3.93 -3.01 13.14
N GLY A 488 3.35 -2.56 12.03
CA GLY A 488 4.11 -1.89 10.97
C GLY A 488 4.62 -2.81 9.87
N SER A 489 4.21 -4.08 9.83
CA SER A 489 4.72 -5.06 8.85
C SER A 489 4.01 -5.07 7.50
N VAL A 490 2.81 -4.48 7.42
CA VAL A 490 2.05 -4.28 6.18
C VAL A 490 1.41 -2.89 6.23
N PHE A 491 1.61 -2.09 5.19
CA PHE A 491 1.00 -0.81 4.92
C PHE A 491 -0.07 -0.99 3.84
N ALA A 492 -1.09 -0.12 3.86
CA ALA A 492 -2.14 -0.17 2.85
C ALA A 492 -1.68 0.44 1.53
N ASP A 493 -2.09 -0.20 0.42
CA ASP A 493 -1.76 0.20 -0.95
C ASP A 493 -2.96 0.67 -1.78
#